data_AF-A0AAD9QU00-F1
#
_entry.id   AF-A0AAD9QU00-F1
#
_cell.length_a   1.000
_cell.length_b   1.000
_cell.length_c   1.000
_cell.angle_alpha   90.00
_cell.angle_beta   90.00
_cell.angle_gamma   90.00
#
_symmetry.space_group_name_H-M   'P 1'
#
loop_
_entity.id
_entity.type
_entity.pdbx_description
1 polymer ?
#
loop_
_entity_poly.entity_id
_entity_poly.type
_entity_poly.pdbx_seq_one_letter_code
_entity_poly.pdbx_strand_id
1 'polypeptide(L)'
;MAAEVEVEMEDTVSQLSSSSLKQSTILEKRDETEGRRMESFRKVMNKCLDKIMAAGSQEKFNSCFTSIRERNPLEFKSVVEQLMLQLRSNIEKEIDLMIKQEDLVYFFNELDSIVENSGKRGSQPAWRPSGNPKKDLCNHIMHVKLAYKAQITGMLEKLESENEKFTSDILKKREKLAETEAQLVEATKDLREARTLSLLLFLF
;
A
#
# COMPACT_ATOMS: atom_id res chain seq x y z
N MET A 1 -7.19 -5.06 31.30
CA MET A 1 -7.41 -6.12 30.29
C MET A 1 -8.44 -5.77 29.23
N ALA A 2 -9.60 -5.16 29.54
CA ALA A 2 -10.50 -4.67 28.46
C ALA A 2 -9.94 -3.42 27.75
N ALA A 3 -9.28 -2.52 28.50
CA ALA A 3 -8.74 -1.27 27.96
C ALA A 3 -7.47 -1.42 27.09
N GLU A 4 -6.70 -2.52 27.23
CA GLU A 4 -5.51 -2.76 26.39
C GLU A 4 -5.87 -3.36 25.03
N VAL A 5 -7.03 -4.03 24.93
CA VAL A 5 -7.51 -4.61 23.67
C VAL A 5 -8.13 -3.56 22.76
N GLU A 6 -8.71 -2.49 23.31
CA GLU A 6 -9.19 -1.34 22.53
C GLU A 6 -8.04 -0.56 21.88
N VAL A 7 -6.90 -0.42 22.57
CA VAL A 7 -5.73 0.34 22.08
C VAL A 7 -5.07 -0.34 20.87
N GLU A 8 -4.95 -1.67 20.85
CA GLU A 8 -4.36 -2.38 19.69
C GLU A 8 -5.30 -2.44 18.47
N MET A 9 -6.62 -2.31 18.68
CA MET A 9 -7.59 -2.24 17.60
C MET A 9 -7.59 -0.86 16.93
N GLU A 10 -7.34 0.21 17.68
CA GLU A 10 -7.13 1.56 17.13
C GLU A 10 -5.82 1.67 16.33
N ASP A 11 -4.74 1.00 16.75
CA ASP A 11 -3.44 1.08 16.06
C ASP A 11 -3.45 0.40 14.68
N THR A 12 -4.19 -0.70 14.53
CA THR A 12 -4.30 -1.42 13.24
C THR A 12 -5.26 -0.74 12.26
N VAL A 13 -6.35 -0.14 12.76
CA VAL A 13 -7.21 0.75 11.97
C VAL A 13 -6.45 2.03 11.58
N SER A 14 -5.56 2.53 12.43
CA SER A 14 -4.68 3.65 12.10
C SER A 14 -3.66 3.30 11.01
N GLN A 15 -3.19 2.07 10.91
CA GLN A 15 -2.31 1.65 9.80
C GLN A 15 -3.04 1.49 8.45
N LEU A 16 -4.29 1.01 8.44
CA LEU A 16 -5.15 0.99 7.24
C LEU A 16 -5.64 2.41 6.86
N SER A 17 -5.83 3.27 7.85
CA SER A 17 -6.07 4.70 7.63
C SER A 17 -4.83 5.39 7.11
N SER A 18 -3.63 4.95 7.50
CA SER A 18 -2.36 5.50 6.99
C SER A 18 -2.11 5.16 5.53
N SER A 19 -2.61 4.05 4.98
CA SER A 19 -2.53 3.75 3.55
C SER A 19 -3.52 4.57 2.73
N SER A 20 -4.71 4.83 3.27
CA SER A 20 -5.69 5.77 2.67
C SER A 20 -5.25 7.24 2.81
N LEU A 21 -4.58 7.61 3.91
CA LEU A 21 -3.97 8.94 4.10
C LEU A 21 -2.68 9.10 3.29
N LYS A 22 -1.92 8.03 3.03
CA LYS A 22 -0.78 8.10 2.10
C LYS A 22 -1.26 8.42 0.69
N GLN A 23 -2.40 7.88 0.25
CA GLN A 23 -3.02 8.25 -1.03
C GLN A 23 -3.35 9.76 -1.09
N SER A 24 -3.72 10.39 0.03
CA SER A 24 -4.01 11.84 0.08
C SER A 24 -2.80 12.72 0.38
N THR A 25 -1.76 12.20 1.04
CA THR A 25 -0.54 12.95 1.40
C THR A 25 0.50 12.94 0.27
N ILE A 26 0.41 11.99 -0.67
CA ILE A 26 1.25 11.94 -1.88
C ILE A 26 1.02 13.17 -2.80
N LEU A 27 -0.10 13.87 -2.66
CA LEU A 27 -0.40 15.09 -3.42
C LEU A 27 0.41 16.33 -3.01
N GLU A 28 1.09 16.33 -1.85
CA GLU A 28 1.71 17.55 -1.30
C GLU A 28 3.23 17.70 -1.49
N LYS A 29 3.93 16.66 -1.97
CA LYS A 29 5.32 16.83 -2.42
C LYS A 29 5.37 16.94 -3.94
N ARG A 30 5.09 18.14 -4.42
CA ARG A 30 5.42 18.52 -5.80
C ARG A 30 6.94 18.67 -5.89
N ASP A 31 7.61 17.56 -6.18
CA ASP A 31 8.96 17.64 -6.74
C ASP A 31 8.83 18.29 -8.12
N GLU A 32 8.98 19.61 -8.15
CA GLU A 32 8.93 20.45 -9.37
C GLU A 32 10.12 20.20 -10.31
N THR A 33 11.07 19.35 -9.91
CA THR A 33 12.21 18.98 -10.73
C THR A 33 11.78 18.01 -11.82
N GLU A 34 11.93 18.41 -13.08
CA GLU A 34 11.65 17.54 -14.23
C GLU A 34 12.59 16.31 -14.20
N GLY A 35 12.03 15.10 -14.11
CA GLY A 35 12.79 13.86 -14.17
C GLY A 35 13.30 13.53 -15.58
N ARG A 36 14.20 12.53 -15.68
CA ARG A 36 14.84 12.10 -16.94
C ARG A 36 13.82 11.73 -18.04
N ARG A 37 12.69 11.14 -17.65
CA ARG A 37 11.63 10.76 -18.60
C ARG A 37 10.90 11.98 -19.16
N MET A 38 10.67 12.99 -18.34
CA MET A 38 10.02 14.23 -18.76
C MET A 38 10.90 14.99 -19.77
N GLU A 39 12.20 15.11 -19.48
CA GLU A 39 13.17 15.69 -20.42
C GLU A 39 13.18 14.93 -21.76
N SER A 40 13.16 13.60 -21.70
CA SER A 40 13.11 12.74 -22.88
C SER A 40 11.81 12.95 -23.67
N PHE A 41 10.68 13.08 -22.99
CA PHE A 41 9.39 13.37 -23.60
C PHE A 41 9.41 14.73 -24.32
N ARG A 42 9.83 15.81 -23.64
CA ARG A 42 9.98 17.14 -24.25
C ARG A 42 10.89 17.11 -25.47
N LYS A 43 12.01 16.40 -25.40
CA LYS A 43 12.95 16.25 -26.51
C LYS A 43 12.31 15.54 -27.72
N VAL A 44 11.54 14.49 -27.50
CA VAL A 44 10.83 13.78 -28.57
C VAL A 44 9.75 14.67 -29.19
N MET A 45 8.98 15.38 -28.37
CA MET A 45 7.93 16.29 -28.85
C MET A 45 8.50 17.44 -29.68
N ASN A 46 9.57 18.09 -29.21
CA ASN A 46 10.26 19.14 -29.96
C ASN A 46 10.80 18.61 -31.30
N LYS A 47 11.40 17.42 -31.30
CA LYS A 47 11.88 16.78 -32.54
C LYS A 47 10.75 16.43 -33.50
N CYS A 48 9.59 16.02 -33.00
CA CYS A 48 8.41 15.80 -33.83
C CYS A 48 7.89 17.12 -34.43
N LEU A 49 7.82 18.18 -33.63
CA LEU A 49 7.42 19.50 -34.08
C LEU A 49 8.35 20.01 -35.17
N ASP A 50 9.66 19.93 -34.98
CA ASP A 50 10.64 20.34 -35.99
C ASP A 50 10.48 19.57 -37.31
N LYS A 51 10.14 18.27 -37.25
CA LYS A 51 9.84 17.47 -38.45
C LYS A 51 8.56 17.92 -39.16
N ILE A 52 7.51 18.27 -38.41
CA ILE A 52 6.25 18.80 -38.97
C ILE A 52 6.52 20.15 -39.65
N MET A 53 7.27 21.03 -38.96
CA MET A 53 7.63 22.34 -39.49
C MET A 53 8.51 22.22 -40.74
N ALA A 54 9.47 21.30 -40.77
CA ALA A 54 10.28 21.02 -41.96
C ALA A 54 9.46 20.43 -43.12
N ALA A 55 8.45 19.61 -42.81
CA ALA A 55 7.55 19.06 -43.82
C ALA A 55 6.64 20.13 -44.43
N GLY A 56 6.28 21.18 -43.69
CA GLY A 56 5.56 22.37 -44.16
C GLY A 56 6.48 23.43 -44.75
N SER A 57 7.51 23.04 -45.52
CA SER A 57 8.45 23.99 -46.09
C SER A 57 7.77 25.00 -47.02
N GLN A 58 8.31 26.23 -47.05
CA GLN A 58 7.80 27.30 -47.90
C GLN A 58 7.82 26.91 -49.39
N GLU A 59 8.71 26.00 -49.80
CA GLU A 59 8.75 25.44 -51.16
C GLU A 59 7.46 24.70 -51.53
N LYS A 60 6.90 23.91 -50.61
CA LYS A 60 5.62 23.22 -50.87
C LYS A 60 4.48 24.21 -51.00
N PHE A 61 4.43 25.22 -50.13
CA PHE A 61 3.44 26.30 -50.24
C PHE A 61 3.58 27.10 -51.54
N ASN A 62 4.82 27.37 -51.96
CA ASN A 62 5.12 28.04 -53.23
C ASN A 62 4.67 27.22 -54.46
N SER A 63 4.70 25.89 -54.37
CA SER A 63 4.28 24.99 -55.45
C SER A 63 2.75 24.87 -55.56
N CYS A 64 2.02 24.94 -54.43
CA CYS A 64 0.57 24.81 -54.40
C CYS A 64 -0.16 26.12 -54.74
N PHE A 65 0.43 27.29 -54.45
CA PHE A 65 -0.24 28.60 -54.58
C PHE A 65 0.46 29.54 -55.58
N THR A 66 0.69 29.05 -56.80
CA THR A 66 1.42 29.78 -57.86
C THR A 66 0.73 31.09 -58.28
N SER A 67 -0.58 31.06 -58.51
CA SER A 67 -1.35 32.22 -58.99
C SER A 67 -1.42 33.38 -57.98
N ILE A 68 -1.42 33.07 -56.68
CA ILE A 68 -1.47 34.07 -55.60
C ILE A 68 -0.08 34.68 -55.37
N ARG A 69 0.96 33.82 -55.40
CA ARG A 69 2.36 34.23 -55.29
C ARG A 69 2.77 35.19 -56.39
N GLU A 70 2.41 34.92 -57.64
CA GLU A 70 2.78 35.78 -58.79
C GLU A 70 2.12 37.15 -58.71
N ARG A 71 0.95 37.24 -58.09
CA ARG A 71 0.24 38.50 -57.90
C ARG A 71 0.88 39.37 -56.82
N ASN A 72 1.25 38.79 -55.68
CA ASN A 72 1.86 39.48 -54.55
C ASN A 72 2.89 38.59 -53.81
N PRO A 73 4.15 38.56 -54.24
CA PRO A 73 5.14 37.63 -53.70
C PRO A 73 5.64 38.00 -52.28
N LEU A 74 5.63 39.29 -51.92
CA LEU A 74 6.06 39.75 -50.60
C LEU A 74 5.03 39.43 -49.52
N GLU A 75 3.77 39.81 -49.74
CA GLU A 75 2.65 39.51 -48.83
C GLU A 75 2.45 38.00 -48.66
N PHE A 76 2.56 37.23 -49.74
CA PHE A 76 2.44 35.77 -49.67
C PHE A 76 3.52 35.13 -48.78
N LYS A 77 4.77 35.60 -48.88
CA LYS A 77 5.85 35.13 -48.00
C LYS A 77 5.58 35.47 -46.54
N SER A 78 5.14 36.69 -46.26
CA SER A 78 4.82 37.15 -44.90
C SER A 78 3.70 36.31 -44.27
N VAL A 79 2.62 36.03 -45.01
CA VAL A 79 1.50 35.22 -44.53
C VAL A 79 1.92 33.78 -44.24
N VAL A 80 2.73 33.16 -45.11
CA VAL A 80 3.21 31.79 -44.87
C VAL A 80 4.14 31.72 -43.66
N GLU A 81 5.01 32.71 -43.48
CA GLU A 81 5.88 32.79 -42.30
C GLU A 81 5.07 32.97 -41.01
N GLN A 82 4.08 33.87 -41.02
CA GLN A 82 3.17 34.07 -39.89
C GLN A 82 2.38 32.80 -39.56
N LEU A 83 1.85 32.10 -40.56
CA LEU A 83 1.12 30.84 -40.37
C LEU A 83 2.01 29.80 -39.69
N MET A 84 3.24 29.64 -40.16
CA MET A 84 4.18 28.67 -39.59
C MET A 84 4.57 29.05 -38.16
N LEU A 85 4.84 30.33 -37.88
CA LEU A 85 5.13 30.80 -36.52
C LEU A 85 3.96 30.61 -35.56
N GLN A 86 2.75 30.95 -36.00
CA GLN A 86 1.53 30.76 -35.20
C GLN A 86 1.24 29.28 -34.95
N LEU A 87 1.38 28.43 -35.97
CA LEU A 87 1.20 26.99 -35.85
C LEU A 87 2.17 26.40 -34.82
N ARG A 88 3.47 26.78 -34.90
CA ARG A 88 4.49 26.36 -33.93
C ARG A 88 4.12 26.78 -32.51
N SER A 89 3.84 28.07 -32.33
CA SER A 89 3.52 28.62 -31.01
C SER A 89 2.27 28.01 -30.40
N ASN A 90 1.24 27.76 -31.20
CA ASN A 90 0.00 27.16 -30.73
C ASN A 90 0.20 25.70 -30.31
N ILE A 91 0.96 24.92 -31.08
CA ILE A 91 1.27 23.52 -30.72
C ILE A 91 2.12 23.47 -29.45
N GLU A 92 3.15 24.31 -29.32
CA GLU A 92 3.99 24.36 -28.11
C GLU A 92 3.16 24.71 -26.87
N LYS A 93 2.29 25.72 -26.97
CA LYS A 93 1.36 26.11 -25.88
C LYS A 93 0.39 25.00 -25.51
N GLU A 94 -0.18 24.32 -26.51
CA GLU A 94 -1.13 23.23 -26.28
C GLU A 94 -0.45 22.05 -25.58
N ILE A 95 0.76 21.68 -26.01
CA ILE A 95 1.55 20.63 -25.37
C ILE A 95 1.86 21.00 -23.91
N ASP A 96 2.30 22.23 -23.63
CA ASP A 96 2.58 22.68 -22.27
C ASP A 96 1.31 22.73 -21.40
N LEU A 97 0.16 23.06 -21.99
CA LEU A 97 -1.12 23.05 -21.31
C LEU A 97 -1.55 21.62 -20.96
N MET A 98 -1.45 20.68 -21.89
CA MET A 98 -1.73 19.25 -21.64
C MET A 98 -0.82 18.67 -20.57
N ILE A 99 0.50 18.98 -20.61
CA ILE A 99 1.46 18.54 -19.60
C ILE A 99 1.03 19.00 -18.19
N LYS A 100 0.52 20.23 -18.07
CA LYS A 100 0.04 20.79 -16.80
C LYS A 100 -1.31 20.21 -16.38
N GLN A 101 -2.23 19.99 -17.31
CA GLN A 101 -3.55 19.44 -17.00
C GLN A 101 -3.49 17.99 -16.55
N GLU A 102 -2.61 17.20 -17.16
CA GLU A 102 -2.44 15.79 -16.84
C GLU A 102 -1.41 15.54 -15.73
N ASP A 103 -0.86 16.60 -15.12
CA ASP A 103 0.21 16.52 -14.11
C ASP A 103 1.34 15.56 -14.51
N LEU A 104 1.72 15.61 -15.79
CA LEU A 104 2.55 14.57 -16.40
C LEU A 104 3.97 14.52 -15.78
N VAL A 105 4.46 15.66 -15.29
CA VAL A 105 5.74 15.76 -14.56
C VAL A 105 5.70 14.90 -13.30
N TYR A 106 4.61 14.99 -12.53
CA TYR A 106 4.43 14.21 -11.31
C TYR A 106 4.37 12.71 -11.62
N PHE A 107 3.57 12.29 -12.61
CA PHE A 107 3.45 10.87 -12.96
C PHE A 107 4.75 10.28 -13.50
N PHE A 108 5.53 11.05 -14.27
CA PHE A 108 6.85 10.59 -14.72
C PHE A 108 7.87 10.48 -13.58
N ASN A 109 7.85 11.41 -12.62
CA ASN A 109 8.70 11.34 -11.44
C ASN A 109 8.32 10.16 -10.53
N GLU A 110 7.02 9.91 -10.34
CA GLU A 110 6.52 8.75 -9.61
C GLU A 110 6.96 7.44 -10.30
N LEU A 111 6.84 7.39 -11.63
CA LEU A 111 7.29 6.22 -12.40
C LEU A 111 8.80 5.99 -12.26
N ASP A 112 9.61 7.05 -12.30
CA ASP A 112 11.06 6.95 -12.06
C ASP A 112 11.35 6.44 -10.64
N SER A 113 10.63 6.93 -9.63
CA SER A 113 10.73 6.43 -8.25
C SER A 113 10.35 4.95 -8.14
N ILE A 114 9.25 4.52 -8.78
CA ILE A 114 8.82 3.10 -8.81
C ILE A 114 9.90 2.23 -9.46
N VAL A 115 10.50 2.69 -10.57
CA VAL A 115 11.55 1.94 -11.26
C VAL A 115 12.80 1.81 -10.39
N GLU A 116 13.22 2.88 -9.72
CA GLU A 116 14.37 2.85 -8.79
C GLU A 116 14.10 1.94 -7.58
N ASN A 117 12.92 2.05 -6.97
CA ASN A 117 12.49 1.23 -5.82
C ASN A 117 12.25 -0.24 -6.18
N SER A 118 11.89 -0.54 -7.43
CA SER A 118 11.63 -1.91 -7.86
C SER A 118 12.88 -2.79 -7.81
N GLY A 119 14.07 -2.17 -7.78
CA GLY A 119 15.37 -2.81 -7.79
C GLY A 119 15.58 -3.62 -9.08
N LYS A 120 16.78 -4.14 -9.30
CA LYS A 120 17.00 -5.22 -10.29
C LYS A 120 16.39 -6.52 -9.73
N ARG A 121 15.08 -6.54 -9.47
CA ARG A 121 14.33 -7.77 -9.26
C ARG A 121 14.65 -8.62 -10.49
N GLY A 122 15.27 -9.78 -10.26
CA GLY A 122 16.00 -10.54 -11.29
C GLY A 122 15.20 -10.80 -12.56
N SER A 123 15.85 -11.35 -13.58
CA SER A 123 15.41 -11.55 -14.98
C SER A 123 13.99 -12.12 -15.23
N GLN A 124 13.23 -12.47 -14.19
CA GLN A 124 11.86 -12.92 -14.28
C GLN A 124 10.91 -11.76 -14.59
N PRO A 125 9.96 -11.95 -15.52
CA PRO A 125 8.98 -10.93 -15.85
C PRO A 125 8.11 -10.60 -14.61
N ALA A 126 7.92 -9.30 -14.37
CA ALA A 126 7.04 -8.82 -13.32
C ALA A 126 5.59 -9.30 -13.58
N TRP A 127 4.85 -9.54 -12.50
CA TRP A 127 3.44 -9.94 -12.58
C TRP A 127 2.61 -8.94 -13.40
N ARG A 128 1.64 -9.46 -14.14
CA ARG A 128 0.65 -8.70 -14.92
C ARG A 128 -0.74 -9.25 -14.62
N PRO A 129 -1.80 -8.42 -14.67
CA PRO A 129 -3.17 -8.88 -14.50
C PRO A 129 -3.47 -10.04 -15.47
N SER A 130 -4.01 -11.13 -14.92
CA SER A 130 -4.24 -12.36 -15.68
C SER A 130 -5.48 -12.30 -16.56
N GLY A 131 -6.26 -11.21 -16.45
CA GLY A 131 -7.58 -11.07 -17.08
C GLY A 131 -8.70 -11.77 -16.29
N ASN A 132 -8.38 -12.40 -15.17
CA ASN A 132 -9.35 -12.99 -14.26
C ASN A 132 -9.38 -12.19 -12.94
N PRO A 133 -10.42 -11.35 -12.73
CA PRO A 133 -10.52 -10.49 -11.56
C PRO A 133 -10.45 -11.24 -10.22
N LYS A 134 -11.02 -12.46 -10.14
CA LYS A 134 -11.02 -13.25 -8.89
C LYS A 134 -9.61 -13.65 -8.49
N LYS A 135 -8.80 -14.06 -9.47
CA LYS A 135 -7.41 -14.49 -9.25
C LYS A 135 -6.53 -13.31 -8.88
N ASP A 136 -6.69 -12.21 -9.61
CA ASP A 136 -5.89 -11.00 -9.41
C ASP A 136 -6.21 -10.36 -8.04
N LEU A 137 -7.48 -10.34 -7.65
CA LEU A 137 -7.92 -9.89 -6.32
C LEU A 137 -7.39 -10.79 -5.20
N CYS A 138 -7.41 -12.11 -5.39
CA CYS A 138 -6.87 -13.06 -4.42
C CYS A 138 -5.38 -12.79 -4.18
N ASN A 139 -4.60 -12.62 -5.25
CA ASN A 139 -3.18 -12.29 -5.15
C ASN A 139 -2.94 -10.95 -4.44
N HIS A 140 -3.75 -9.93 -4.77
CA HIS A 140 -3.65 -8.63 -4.14
C HIS A 140 -3.95 -8.70 -2.64
N ILE A 141 -5.01 -9.39 -2.22
CA ILE A 141 -5.44 -9.47 -0.81
C ILE A 141 -4.58 -10.45 0.01
N MET A 142 -3.86 -11.37 -0.64
CA MET A 142 -3.12 -12.45 0.03
C MET A 142 -2.17 -11.94 1.12
N HIS A 143 -1.41 -10.87 0.86
CA HIS A 143 -0.45 -10.34 1.84
C HIS A 143 -1.14 -9.86 3.13
N VAL A 144 -2.29 -9.18 3.01
CA VAL A 144 -3.10 -8.75 4.15
C VAL A 144 -3.63 -9.95 4.93
N LYS A 145 -4.14 -10.98 4.23
CA LYS A 145 -4.65 -12.20 4.86
C LYS A 145 -3.56 -12.98 5.59
N LEU A 146 -2.34 -12.99 5.06
CA LEU A 146 -1.19 -13.61 5.72
C LEU A 146 -0.81 -12.86 7.01
N ALA A 147 -0.85 -11.52 7.00
CA ALA A 147 -0.60 -10.73 8.21
C ALA A 147 -1.65 -11.02 9.31
N TYR A 148 -2.94 -11.04 8.96
CA TYR A 148 -4.00 -11.41 9.91
C TYR A 148 -3.85 -12.84 10.42
N LYS A 149 -3.49 -13.79 9.55
CA LYS A 149 -3.24 -15.17 9.96
C LYS A 149 -2.14 -15.22 11.01
N ALA A 150 -1.01 -14.53 10.77
CA ALA A 150 0.11 -14.51 11.71
C ALA A 150 -0.29 -13.92 13.07
N GLN A 151 -1.08 -12.83 13.08
CA GLN A 151 -1.59 -12.22 14.30
C GLN A 151 -2.46 -13.19 15.11
N ILE A 152 -3.46 -13.81 14.47
CA ILE A 152 -4.38 -14.73 15.14
C ILE A 152 -3.64 -15.96 15.66
N THR A 153 -2.68 -16.49 14.90
CA THR A 153 -1.84 -17.61 15.36
C THR A 153 -1.04 -17.22 16.61
N GLY A 154 -0.44 -16.03 16.65
CA GLY A 154 0.25 -15.55 17.86
C GLY A 154 -0.67 -15.38 19.07
N MET A 155 -1.90 -14.90 18.86
CA MET A 155 -2.91 -14.82 19.94
C MET A 155 -3.30 -16.21 20.45
N LEU A 156 -3.45 -17.18 19.56
CA LEU A 156 -3.80 -18.55 19.89
C LEU A 156 -2.69 -19.21 20.73
N GLU A 157 -1.43 -19.09 20.29
CA GLU A 157 -0.26 -19.63 21.02
C GLU A 157 -0.16 -19.04 22.44
N LYS A 158 -0.43 -17.73 22.59
CA LYS A 158 -0.46 -17.08 23.90
C LYS A 158 -1.54 -17.67 24.80
N LEU A 159 -2.76 -17.83 24.27
CA LEU A 159 -3.89 -18.35 25.01
C LEU A 159 -3.68 -19.83 25.40
N GLU A 160 -3.11 -20.63 24.50
CA GLU A 160 -2.75 -22.03 24.77
C GLU A 160 -1.71 -22.12 25.90
N SER A 161 -0.67 -21.28 25.89
CA SER A 161 0.32 -21.23 26.96
C SER A 161 -0.27 -20.81 28.32
N GLU A 162 -1.18 -19.85 28.33
CA GLU A 162 -1.88 -19.44 29.56
C GLU A 162 -2.79 -20.56 30.09
N ASN A 163 -3.51 -21.25 29.20
CA ASN A 163 -4.36 -22.36 29.57
C ASN A 163 -3.54 -23.56 30.11
N GLU A 164 -2.38 -23.85 29.54
CA GLU A 164 -1.45 -24.85 30.08
C GLU A 164 -0.96 -24.50 31.49
N LYS A 165 -0.65 -23.22 31.73
CA LYS A 165 -0.30 -22.74 33.08
C LYS A 165 -1.46 -22.91 34.06
N PHE A 166 -2.66 -22.48 33.68
CA PHE A 166 -3.85 -22.62 34.54
C PHE A 166 -4.20 -24.07 34.83
N THR A 167 -4.10 -24.96 33.84
CA THR A 167 -4.35 -26.39 34.04
C THR A 167 -3.31 -27.01 34.97
N SER A 168 -2.02 -26.69 34.82
CA SER A 168 -0.97 -27.11 35.77
C SER A 168 -1.26 -26.63 37.19
N ASP A 169 -1.67 -25.37 37.35
CA ASP A 169 -1.98 -24.80 38.67
C ASP A 169 -3.23 -25.41 39.30
N ILE A 170 -4.27 -25.68 38.49
CA ILE A 170 -5.48 -26.37 38.95
C ILE A 170 -5.14 -27.79 39.41
N LEU A 171 -4.30 -28.53 38.68
CA LEU A 171 -3.87 -29.87 39.08
C LEU A 171 -3.13 -29.85 40.41
N LYS A 172 -2.16 -28.95 40.60
CA LYS A 172 -1.44 -28.77 41.87
C LYS A 172 -2.40 -28.42 43.02
N LYS A 173 -3.39 -27.56 42.77
CA LYS A 173 -4.40 -27.21 43.79
C LYS A 173 -5.30 -28.38 44.14
N ARG A 174 -5.72 -29.18 43.15
CA ARG A 174 -6.52 -30.40 43.37
C ARG A 174 -5.76 -31.45 44.18
N GLU A 175 -4.47 -31.64 43.91
CA GLU A 175 -3.62 -32.54 44.69
C GLU A 175 -3.51 -32.10 46.16
N LYS A 176 -3.23 -30.81 46.40
CA LYS A 176 -3.20 -30.25 47.77
C LYS A 176 -4.54 -30.38 48.49
N LEU A 177 -5.65 -30.12 47.79
CA LEU A 177 -6.99 -30.30 48.37
C LEU A 177 -7.22 -31.75 48.80
N ALA A 178 -6.91 -32.72 47.93
CA ALA A 178 -7.03 -34.14 48.25
C ALA A 178 -6.17 -34.54 49.46
N GLU A 179 -4.94 -34.01 49.57
CA GLU A 179 -4.07 -34.24 50.74
C GLU A 179 -4.68 -33.66 52.01
N THR A 180 -5.16 -32.41 51.98
CA THR A 180 -5.79 -31.78 53.15
C THR A 180 -7.10 -32.45 53.55
N GLU A 181 -7.89 -32.93 52.59
CA GLU A 181 -9.11 -33.71 52.84
C GLU A 181 -8.77 -35.03 53.51
N ALA A 182 -7.73 -35.74 53.05
CA ALA A 182 -7.27 -36.97 53.70
C ALA A 182 -6.80 -36.74 55.14
N GLN A 183 -6.04 -35.67 55.40
CA GLN A 183 -5.62 -35.29 56.75
C GLN A 183 -6.81 -34.97 57.66
N LEU A 184 -7.82 -34.26 57.14
CA LEU A 184 -9.03 -33.92 57.89
C LEU A 184 -9.85 -35.18 58.21
N VAL A 185 -9.99 -36.10 57.25
CA VAL A 185 -10.67 -37.38 57.47
C VAL A 185 -9.98 -38.18 58.57
N GLU A 186 -8.64 -38.30 58.54
CA GLU A 186 -7.92 -39.00 59.62
C GLU A 186 -8.08 -38.30 60.97
N ALA A 187 -7.92 -36.97 61.03
CA ALA A 187 -8.12 -36.21 62.27
C ALA A 187 -9.55 -36.35 62.83
N THR A 188 -10.58 -36.40 61.96
CA THR A 188 -11.97 -36.62 62.42
C THR A 188 -12.20 -38.04 62.91
N LYS A 189 -11.49 -39.03 62.35
CA LYS A 189 -11.51 -40.41 62.83
C LYS A 189 -10.83 -40.52 64.19
N ASP A 190 -9.64 -39.94 64.37
CA ASP A 190 -8.94 -39.85 65.65
C ASP A 190 -9.81 -39.22 66.74
N LEU A 191 -10.49 -38.10 66.42
CA LEU A 191 -11.39 -37.43 67.35
C LEU A 191 -12.62 -38.29 67.70
N ARG A 192 -13.15 -39.06 66.74
CA ARG A 192 -14.26 -40.00 67.00
C ARG A 192 -13.80 -41.14 67.91
N GLU A 193 -12.60 -41.67 67.70
CA GLU A 193 -12.00 -42.71 68.54
C GLU A 193 -11.70 -42.19 69.96
N ALA A 194 -11.14 -40.99 70.10
CA ALA A 194 -10.95 -40.36 71.41
C ALA A 194 -12.30 -40.12 72.14
N ARG A 195 -13.34 -39.72 71.40
CA ARG A 195 -14.70 -39.54 71.95
C ARG A 195 -15.30 -40.86 72.43
N THR A 196 -15.16 -41.95 71.68
CA THR A 196 -15.70 -43.27 72.11
C THR A 196 -14.97 -43.78 73.34
N LEU A 197 -13.65 -43.62 73.42
CA LEU A 197 -12.86 -43.99 74.60
C LEU A 197 -13.22 -43.14 75.84
N SER A 198 -13.46 -41.84 75.67
CA SER A 198 -13.94 -40.98 76.76
C SER A 198 -15.33 -41.39 77.25
N LEU A 199 -16.27 -41.71 76.34
CA LEU A 199 -17.59 -42.21 76.71
C LEU A 199 -17.52 -43.55 77.45
N LEU A 200 -16.59 -44.44 77.08
CA LEU A 200 -16.34 -45.71 77.78
C LEU A 200 -15.77 -45.51 79.19
N LEU A 201 -14.91 -44.50 79.39
CA LEU A 201 -14.36 -44.14 80.70
C LEU A 201 -15.40 -43.50 81.64
N PHE A 202 -16.42 -42.81 81.11
CA PHE A 202 -17.50 -42.23 81.91
C PHE A 202 -18.62 -43.23 82.26
N LEU A 203 -18.60 -44.44 81.70
CA LEU A 203 -19.58 -45.51 81.94
C LEU A 203 -19.07 -46.62 82.89
N PHE A 204 -17.87 -46.47 83.45
CA PHE A 204 -17.28 -47.29 84.52
C PHE A 204 -17.07 -46.43 85.77
#